data_AF-A0A3D1CP87-F1
#
_entry.id   AF-A0A3D1CP87-F1
#
_cell.length_a   1.000
_cell.length_b   1.000
_cell.length_c   1.000
_cell.angle_alpha   90.00
_cell.angle_beta   90.00
_cell.angle_gamma   90.00
#
_symmetry.space_group_name_H-M   'P 1'
#
loop_
_entity.id
_entity.type
_entity.pdbx_description
1 polymer ?
#
loop_
_entity_poly.entity_id
_entity_poly.type
_entity_poly.pdbx_seq_one_letter_code
_entity_poly.pdbx_strand_id
1 'polypeptide(L)'
;MAEHPMLLLIVAQSARMLAQSARREGYTLRVADCFADIDTLDAADRFLQLSALDNLEEHQWLQTIITLSDDEPCWLICGTGIERFYPALPT
;
A
#
# COMPACT_ATOMS: atom_id res chain seq x y z
N MET A 1 -15.27 -3.42 21.59
CA MET A 1 -13.91 -3.66 21.06
C MET A 1 -14.01 -3.33 19.59
N ALA A 2 -13.30 -2.32 19.09
CA ALA A 2 -13.36 -2.00 17.66
C ALA A 2 -12.81 -3.21 16.90
N GLU A 3 -13.64 -3.81 16.05
CA GLU A 3 -13.20 -4.87 15.15
C GLU A 3 -12.10 -4.28 14.27
N HIS A 4 -10.89 -4.85 14.34
CA HIS A 4 -9.78 -4.38 13.53
C HIS A 4 -10.04 -4.78 12.07
N PRO A 5 -9.93 -3.84 11.11
CA PRO A 5 -10.13 -4.18 9.72
C PRO A 5 -9.09 -5.22 9.28
N MET A 6 -9.55 -6.28 8.63
CA MET A 6 -8.69 -7.32 8.05
C MET A 6 -7.96 -6.84 6.79
N LEU A 7 -8.38 -5.70 6.24
CA LEU A 7 -7.83 -5.09 5.05
C LEU A 7 -6.61 -4.22 5.39
N LEU A 8 -5.48 -4.54 4.76
CA LEU A 8 -4.23 -3.82 4.92
C LEU A 8 -3.73 -3.31 3.55
N LEU A 9 -3.62 -1.99 3.45
CA LEU A 9 -3.03 -1.29 2.33
C LEU A 9 -1.53 -1.11 2.57
N ILE A 10 -0.70 -1.51 1.61
CA ILE A 10 0.74 -1.29 1.67
C ILE A 10 1.12 -0.41 0.49
N VAL A 11 1.64 0.78 0.76
CA VAL A 11 2.13 1.70 -0.27
C VAL A 11 3.62 1.91 -0.03
N ALA A 12 4.47 1.52 -0.97
CA ALA A 12 5.92 1.54 -0.80
C ALA A 12 6.65 1.69 -2.13
N GLN A 13 7.92 2.12 -2.08
CA GLN A 13 8.83 1.91 -3.21
C GLN A 13 9.03 0.41 -3.47
N SER A 14 9.25 -0.36 -2.40
CA SER A 14 9.30 -1.82 -2.40
C SER A 14 8.47 -2.37 -1.24
N ALA A 15 7.39 -3.08 -1.55
CA ALA A 15 6.42 -3.63 -0.60
C ALA A 15 6.67 -5.10 -0.26
N ARG A 16 7.55 -5.78 -1.00
CA ARG A 16 7.75 -7.24 -0.96
C ARG A 16 7.77 -7.84 0.45
N MET A 17 8.70 -7.37 1.28
CA MET A 17 8.89 -7.92 2.63
C MET A 17 7.68 -7.67 3.54
N LEU A 18 7.06 -6.49 3.42
CA LEU A 18 5.88 -6.12 4.18
C LEU A 18 4.67 -6.96 3.75
N ALA A 19 4.45 -7.09 2.45
CA ALA A 19 3.37 -7.89 1.86
C ALA A 19 3.50 -9.35 2.27
N GLN A 20 4.68 -9.96 2.12
CA GLN A 20 4.92 -11.34 2.55
C GLN A 20 4.69 -11.54 4.05
N SER A 21 5.08 -10.58 4.89
CA SER A 21 4.85 -10.67 6.33
C SER A 21 3.38 -10.60 6.67
N ALA A 22 2.65 -9.63 6.13
CA ALA A 22 1.24 -9.45 6.41
C ALA A 22 0.39 -10.60 5.85
N ARG A 23 0.80 -11.20 4.73
CA ARG A 23 0.14 -12.37 4.14
C ARG A 23 0.19 -13.58 5.07
N ARG A 24 1.32 -13.79 5.74
CA ARG A 24 1.50 -14.86 6.74
C ARG A 24 0.60 -14.68 7.96
N GLU A 25 0.33 -13.44 8.34
CA GLU A 25 -0.58 -13.09 9.44
C GLU A 25 -2.07 -13.16 9.04
N GLY A 26 -2.37 -13.42 7.76
CA GLY A 26 -3.73 -13.65 7.29
C GLY A 26 -4.54 -12.39 6.95
N TYR A 27 -3.88 -11.25 6.78
CA TYR A 27 -4.54 -10.03 6.28
C TYR A 27 -4.92 -10.15 4.80
N THR A 28 -5.98 -9.44 4.43
CA THR A 28 -6.29 -9.15 3.02
C THR A 28 -5.42 -7.98 2.56
N LEU A 29 -4.64 -8.17 1.51
CA LEU A 29 -3.61 -7.24 1.10
C LEU A 29 -3.94 -6.52 -0.20
N ARG A 30 -3.84 -5.20 -0.15
CA ARG A 30 -3.89 -4.36 -1.35
C ARG A 30 -2.64 -3.52 -1.41
N VAL A 31 -1.84 -3.71 -2.45
CA VAL A 31 -0.46 -3.24 -2.49
C VAL A 31 -0.26 -2.26 -3.64
N ALA A 32 0.40 -1.15 -3.35
CA ALA A 32 0.96 -0.23 -4.32
C ALA A 32 2.50 -0.26 -4.23
N ASP A 33 3.14 -0.60 -5.34
CA ASP A 33 4.59 -0.84 -5.41
C ASP A 33 5.17 -0.34 -6.74
N CYS A 34 6.40 0.18 -6.73
CA CYS A 34 7.04 0.67 -7.95
C CYS A 34 7.57 -0.46 -8.85
N PHE A 35 8.03 -1.57 -8.27
CA PHE A 35 8.71 -2.65 -8.98
C PHE A 35 7.76 -3.74 -9.48
N ALA A 36 6.66 -3.99 -8.75
CA ALA A 36 5.67 -5.01 -9.07
C ALA A 36 6.30 -6.40 -9.32
N ASP A 37 7.30 -6.77 -8.52
CA ASP A 37 7.95 -8.07 -8.68
C ASP A 37 7.01 -9.24 -8.38
N ILE A 38 7.38 -10.43 -8.87
CA ILE A 38 6.57 -11.65 -8.76
C ILE A 38 6.22 -11.95 -7.29
N ASP A 39 7.17 -11.75 -6.38
CA ASP A 39 6.99 -11.99 -4.94
C ASP A 39 5.92 -11.05 -4.34
N THR A 40 5.86 -9.80 -4.79
CA THR A 40 4.87 -8.81 -4.36
C THR A 40 3.49 -9.11 -4.94
N LEU A 41 3.44 -9.49 -6.22
CA LEU A 41 2.20 -9.85 -6.90
C LEU A 41 1.57 -11.13 -6.32
N ASP A 42 2.38 -12.12 -5.95
CA ASP A 42 1.90 -13.37 -5.33
C ASP A 42 1.34 -13.13 -3.91
N ALA A 43 1.93 -12.19 -3.17
CA ALA A 43 1.48 -11.86 -1.83
C ALA A 43 0.22 -10.98 -1.80
N ALA A 44 -0.02 -10.15 -2.81
CA ALA A 44 -1.10 -9.17 -2.83
C ALA A 44 -2.42 -9.71 -3.41
N ASP A 45 -3.55 -9.47 -2.75
CA ASP A 45 -4.88 -9.80 -3.30
C ASP A 45 -5.31 -8.80 -4.38
N ARG A 46 -4.93 -7.52 -4.21
CA ARG A 46 -5.08 -6.47 -5.25
C ARG A 46 -3.79 -5.69 -5.36
N PHE A 47 -3.44 -5.33 -6.59
CA PHE A 47 -2.18 -4.66 -6.86
C PHE A 47 -2.37 -3.43 -7.76
N LEU A 48 -1.58 -2.38 -7.49
CA LEU A 48 -1.47 -1.19 -8.34
C LEU A 48 0.01 -0.83 -8.50
N GLN A 49 0.49 -0.80 -9.74
CA GLN A 49 1.88 -0.40 -10.00
C GLN A 49 2.03 1.11 -9.88
N LEU A 50 2.90 1.57 -9.00
CA LEU A 50 3.28 2.97 -8.90
C LEU A 50 4.31 3.33 -9.95
N SER A 51 4.24 4.57 -10.43
CA SER A 51 5.39 5.20 -11.08
C SER A 51 6.58 5.23 -10.14
N ALA A 52 7.79 5.37 -10.68
CA ALA A 52 8.97 5.67 -9.88
C ALA A 52 8.70 6.90 -8.99
N LEU A 53 9.11 6.85 -7.73
CA LEU A 53 8.76 7.87 -6.74
C LEU A 53 9.21 9.29 -7.12
N ASP A 54 10.29 9.42 -7.88
CA ASP A 54 10.76 10.72 -8.38
C ASP A 54 9.79 11.37 -9.39
N ASN A 55 8.89 10.57 -9.99
CA ASN A 55 7.87 11.01 -10.94
C ASN A 55 6.45 10.89 -10.37
N LEU A 56 6.30 10.54 -9.09
CA LEU A 56 4.99 10.35 -8.46
C LEU A 56 4.60 11.65 -7.74
N GLU A 57 3.47 12.24 -8.14
CA GLU A 57 2.95 13.44 -7.50
C GLU A 57 2.04 13.10 -6.31
N GLU A 58 1.92 14.03 -5.37
CA GLU A 58 1.15 13.86 -4.14
C GLU A 58 -0.31 13.41 -4.40
N HIS A 59 -0.97 14.04 -5.38
CA HIS A 59 -2.35 13.69 -5.70
C HIS A 59 -2.47 12.27 -6.32
N GLN A 60 -1.44 11.79 -7.01
CA GLN A 60 -1.43 10.44 -7.60
C GLN A 60 -1.25 9.40 -6.49
N TRP A 61 -0.42 9.72 -5.51
CA TRP A 61 -0.24 8.91 -4.32
C TRP A 61 -1.54 8.82 -3.50
N LEU A 62 -2.21 9.95 -3.24
CA LEU A 62 -3.52 9.96 -2.56
C LEU A 62 -4.57 9.18 -3.34
N GLN A 63 -4.65 9.36 -4.66
CA GLN A 63 -5.56 8.60 -5.52
C GLN A 63 -5.27 7.10 -5.47
N THR A 64 -4.01 6.70 -5.33
CA THR A 64 -3.65 5.29 -5.16
C THR A 64 -4.25 4.72 -3.87
N ILE A 65 -4.15 5.46 -2.76
CA ILE A 65 -4.74 5.03 -1.48
C ILE A 65 -6.26 4.90 -1.60
N ILE A 66 -6.92 5.92 -2.16
CA ILE A 66 -8.39 5.92 -2.36
C ILE A 66 -8.82 4.75 -3.26
N THR A 67 -8.09 4.51 -4.35
CA THR A 67 -8.39 3.42 -5.29
C THR A 67 -8.21 2.05 -4.64
N LEU A 68 -7.19 1.90 -3.80
CA LEU A 68 -6.93 0.64 -3.10
C LEU A 68 -7.85 0.45 -1.90
N SER A 69 -8.27 1.51 -1.19
CA SER A 69 -9.22 1.38 -0.09
C SER A 69 -10.59 0.94 -0.58
N ASP A 70 -11.01 1.39 -1.77
CA ASP A 70 -12.32 1.05 -2.35
C ASP A 70 -13.47 1.35 -1.38
N ASP A 71 -13.37 2.46 -0.66
CA ASP A 71 -14.26 2.88 0.43
C ASP A 71 -14.40 1.89 1.61
N GLU A 72 -13.53 0.88 1.70
CA GLU A 72 -13.51 -0.07 2.82
C GLU A 72 -12.61 0.42 3.98
N PRO A 73 -13.03 0.19 5.25
CA PRO A 73 -12.16 0.42 6.40
C PRO A 73 -10.90 -0.42 6.30
N CYS A 74 -9.74 0.22 6.35
CA CYS A 74 -8.45 -0.43 6.16
C CYS A 74 -7.35 0.20 7.01
N TRP A 75 -6.27 -0.53 7.18
CA TRP A 75 -5.03 0.00 7.75
C TRP A 75 -4.07 0.36 6.62
N LEU A 76 -3.29 1.42 6.80
CA LEU A 76 -2.30 1.88 5.83
C LEU A 76 -0.90 1.69 6.40
N ILE A 77 -0.04 0.99 5.66
CA ILE A 77 1.40 0.92 5.89
C ILE A 77 2.11 1.66 4.78
N CYS A 78 2.85 2.71 5.17
CA CYS A 78 3.79 3.40 4.29
C CYS A 78 5.17 2.75 4.41
N GLY A 79 5.64 2.14 3.32
CA GLY A 79 7.00 1.62 3.22
C GLY A 79 8.01 2.69 2.80
N THR A 80 9.23 2.27 2.51
CA THR A 80 10.35 3.16 2.18
C THR A 80 10.05 4.06 0.97
N GLY A 81 10.56 5.29 1.01
CA GLY A 81 10.43 6.29 -0.05
C GLY A 81 9.12 7.09 0.01
N ILE A 82 8.14 6.59 0.74
CA ILE A 82 6.83 7.23 0.88
C ILE A 82 6.84 8.37 1.91
N GLU A 83 7.90 8.49 2.73
CA GLU A 83 8.10 9.62 3.64
C GLU A 83 8.02 11.00 2.97
N ARG A 84 8.29 11.06 1.65
CA ARG A 84 8.15 12.27 0.83
C ARG A 84 6.70 12.77 0.74
N PHE A 85 5.72 11.89 0.97
CA PHE A 85 4.28 12.18 0.89
C PHE A 85 3.62 12.30 2.26
N TYR A 86 4.37 12.28 3.37
CA TYR A 86 3.80 12.48 4.70
C TYR A 86 3.03 13.80 4.88
N PRO A 87 3.40 14.92 4.25
CA PRO A 87 2.58 16.14 4.30
C PRO A 87 1.16 15.98 3.75
N ALA A 88 0.93 14.98 2.90
CA ALA A 88 -0.36 14.66 2.30
C ALA A 88 -1.30 13.87 3.22
N LEU A 89 -0.74 13.26 4.28
CA LEU A 89 -1.54 12.55 5.26
C LEU A 89 -2.30 13.56 6.14
N PRO A 90 -3.61 13.36 6.37
CA PRO A 90 -4.34 14.21 7.29
C PRO A 90 -3.73 14.08 8.69
N THR A 91 -3.29 15.20 9.26
CA THR A 91 -2.82 15.35 10.64
C THR A 91 -3.97 15.35 11.63
#